data_AF-A0A328DA92-F1
#
_entry.id   AF-A0A328DA92-F1
#
_cell.length_a   1.000
_cell.length_b   1.000
_cell.length_c   1.000
_cell.angle_alpha   90.00
_cell.angle_beta   90.00
_cell.angle_gamma   90.00
#
_symmetry.space_group_name_H-M   'P 1'
#
loop_
_entity.id
_entity.type
_entity.pdbx_description
1 polymer ?
#
loop_
_entity_poly.entity_id
_entity_poly.type
_entity_poly.pdbx_seq_one_letter_code
_entity_poly.pdbx_strand_id
1 'polypeptide(L)'
;MKEEDMVYGIKAAIQKNVSMISMSLAQSLSFMCDWSSGDFHVKNIASLQALRADIVTVVSAGNLGKYYLNYVAKVALWCLTIASCTSKSEFMSTLTFKSDSARTNSFEIW
;
A
#
# COMPACT_ATOMS: atom_id res chain seq x y z
N MET A 1 11.69 -2.65 9.50
CA MET A 1 12.54 -1.99 8.49
C MET A 1 12.74 -0.56 8.92
N LYS A 2 13.97 -0.07 8.96
CA LYS A 2 14.24 1.32 9.31
C LYS A 2 13.97 2.21 8.09
N GLU A 3 13.74 3.50 8.34
CA GLU A 3 13.51 4.46 7.25
C GLU A 3 14.74 4.62 6.35
N GLU A 4 15.93 4.53 6.94
CA GLU A 4 17.22 4.54 6.24
C GLU A 4 17.34 3.40 5.21
N ASP A 5 16.85 2.20 5.55
CA ASP A 5 16.88 1.04 4.64
C ASP A 5 16.05 1.30 3.39
N MET A 6 14.89 1.97 3.53
CA MET A 6 14.02 2.33 2.41
C MET A 6 14.71 3.35 1.49
N VAL A 7 15.37 4.35 2.08
CA VAL A 7 16.12 5.37 1.32
C VAL A 7 17.27 4.72 0.54
N TYR A 8 18.01 3.80 1.16
CA TYR A 8 19.06 3.05 0.49
C TYR A 8 18.52 2.22 -0.67
N GLY A 9 17.39 1.52 -0.47
CA GLY A 9 16.72 0.75 -1.52
C GLY A 9 16.31 1.62 -2.72
N ILE A 10 15.71 2.78 -2.48
CA ILE A 10 15.33 3.73 -3.54
C ILE A 10 16.58 4.23 -4.30
N LYS A 11 17.63 4.63 -3.58
CA LYS A 11 18.88 5.09 -4.23
C LYS A 11 19.52 3.99 -5.08
N ALA A 12 19.56 2.76 -4.59
CA ALA A 12 20.07 1.62 -5.35
C ALA A 12 19.22 1.34 -6.60
N ALA A 13 17.89 1.50 -6.52
CA ALA A 13 17.01 1.36 -7.67
C ALA A 13 17.24 2.44 -8.73
N ILE A 14 17.45 3.70 -8.30
CA ILE A 14 17.81 4.81 -9.20
C ILE A 14 19.15 4.52 -9.89
N GLN A 15 20.17 4.09 -9.15
CA GLN A 15 21.48 3.73 -9.71
C GLN A 15 21.39 2.60 -10.75
N LYS A 16 20.44 1.69 -10.56
CA LYS A 16 20.16 0.59 -11.51
C LYS A 16 19.26 1.01 -12.67
N ASN A 17 18.82 2.26 -12.73
CA ASN A 17 17.96 2.81 -13.78
C ASN A 17 16.72 1.95 -14.03
N VAL A 18 16.04 1.54 -12.95
CA VAL A 18 14.79 0.77 -13.05
C VAL A 18 13.70 1.62 -13.70
N SER A 19 12.75 0.99 -14.39
CA SER A 19 11.62 1.71 -15.00
C SER A 19 10.56 2.14 -13.97
N MET A 20 10.51 1.47 -12.81
CA MET A 20 9.53 1.72 -11.77
C MET A 20 10.03 1.18 -10.42
N ILE A 21 9.65 1.84 -9.33
CA ILE A 21 9.85 1.35 -7.96
C ILE A 21 8.48 1.02 -7.37
N SER A 22 8.25 -0.25 -7.01
CA SER A 22 7.05 -0.67 -6.28
C SER A 22 7.37 -0.84 -4.80
N MET A 23 6.62 -0.16 -3.93
CA MET A 23 6.81 -0.21 -2.48
C MET A 23 5.48 -0.49 -1.77
N SER A 24 5.31 -1.73 -1.32
CA SER A 24 4.18 -2.13 -0.47
C SER A 24 4.52 -1.98 1.01
N LEU A 25 5.02 -0.79 1.38
CA LEU A 25 5.49 -0.46 2.72
C LEU A 25 5.04 0.95 3.06
N ALA A 26 4.38 1.12 4.20
CA ALA A 26 4.02 2.42 4.72
C ALA A 26 4.27 2.47 6.23
N GLN A 27 4.68 3.64 6.72
CA GLN A 27 4.89 3.86 8.15
C GLN A 27 3.52 3.96 8.83
N SER A 28 3.29 3.09 9.82
CA SER A 28 2.05 3.05 10.58
C SER A 28 1.89 4.32 11.42
N LEU A 29 0.70 4.93 11.33
CA LEU A 29 0.12 5.89 12.29
C LEU A 29 1.08 6.98 12.79
N SER A 30 1.25 8.00 11.95
CA SER A 30 1.39 9.36 12.46
C SER A 30 0.27 10.16 11.79
N PHE A 31 -0.65 10.72 12.57
CA PHE A 31 -1.79 11.47 12.05
C PHE A 31 -1.28 12.66 11.24
N MET A 32 -1.73 12.78 9.99
CA MET A 32 -1.51 13.89 9.05
C MET A 32 -0.04 14.22 8.75
N CYS A 33 0.36 14.15 7.48
CA CYS A 33 1.57 14.86 7.05
C CYS A 33 1.15 16.32 7.09
N ASP A 34 1.57 17.02 8.14
CA ASP A 34 1.55 18.46 8.09
C ASP A 34 2.66 18.88 7.11
N TRP A 35 2.28 19.06 5.85
CA TRP A 35 3.18 19.58 4.82
C TRP A 35 3.69 20.99 5.17
N SER A 36 3.04 21.67 6.13
CA SER A 36 3.46 22.96 6.66
C SER A 36 4.43 22.86 7.84
N SER A 37 4.57 21.70 8.50
CA SER A 37 5.51 21.51 9.62
C SER A 37 6.94 21.19 9.19
N GLY A 38 7.18 20.97 7.89
CA GLY A 38 8.50 20.60 7.39
C GLY A 38 8.93 19.17 7.77
N ASP A 39 8.02 18.34 8.27
CA ASP A 39 8.26 16.92 8.57
C ASP A 39 8.29 16.08 7.27
N PHE A 40 9.33 16.35 6.48
CA PHE A 40 9.64 15.61 5.26
C PHE A 40 10.37 14.33 5.64
N HIS A 41 9.60 13.25 5.80
CA HIS A 41 10.16 11.91 5.89
C HIS A 41 11.19 11.66 4.78
N VAL A 42 12.37 11.14 5.13
CA VAL A 42 13.52 10.98 4.24
C VAL A 42 13.18 10.08 3.05
N LYS A 43 12.26 9.12 3.23
CA LYS A 43 11.71 8.29 2.14
C LYS A 43 11.01 9.11 1.04
N ASN A 44 10.36 10.22 1.38
CA ASN A 44 9.70 11.09 0.41
C ASN A 44 10.74 11.86 -0.42
N ILE A 45 11.82 12.33 0.21
CA ILE A 45 12.93 12.99 -0.50
C ILE A 45 13.57 12.00 -1.49
N ALA A 46 13.74 10.74 -1.08
CA ALA A 46 14.27 9.70 -1.96
C ALA A 46 13.32 9.41 -3.15
N SER A 47 12.00 9.35 -2.94
CA SER A 47 11.06 9.18 -4.06
C SER A 47 10.97 10.42 -4.96
N LEU A 48 11.25 11.62 -4.46
CA LEU A 48 11.40 12.82 -5.29
C LEU A 48 12.65 12.73 -6.18
N GLN A 49 13.75 12.18 -5.66
CA GLN A 49 14.94 11.91 -6.47
C GLN A 49 14.66 10.88 -7.56
N ALA A 50 13.84 9.86 -7.27
CA ALA A 50 13.40 8.89 -8.28
C ALA A 50 12.56 9.57 -9.37
N LEU A 51 11.61 10.44 -9.00
CA LEU A 51 10.82 11.21 -9.97
C LEU A 51 11.72 12.06 -10.88
N ARG A 52 12.73 12.72 -10.31
CA ARG A 52 13.71 13.53 -11.09
C ARG A 52 14.57 12.70 -12.04
N ALA A 53 14.65 11.39 -11.84
CA ALA A 53 15.30 10.45 -12.74
C ALA A 53 14.30 9.78 -13.70
N ASP A 54 13.08 10.32 -13.84
CA ASP A 54 11.98 9.77 -14.64
C ASP A 54 11.52 8.36 -14.18
N ILE A 55 11.69 8.05 -12.90
CA ILE A 55 11.28 6.77 -12.30
C ILE A 55 10.08 7.00 -11.39
N VAL A 56 8.93 6.44 -11.78
CA VAL A 56 7.71 6.50 -10.95
C VAL A 56 7.83 5.59 -9.73
N THR A 57 7.44 6.12 -8.57
CA THR A 57 7.35 5.37 -7.33
C THR A 57 5.89 5.04 -7.03
N VAL A 58 5.56 3.76 -6.97
CA VAL A 58 4.22 3.23 -6.71
C VAL A 58 4.14 2.72 -5.28
N VAL A 59 3.12 3.14 -4.55
CA VAL A 59 2.98 2.85 -3.11
C VAL A 59 1.56 2.40 -2.77
N SER A 60 1.44 1.51 -1.78
CA SER A 60 0.13 1.10 -1.27
C SER A 60 -0.49 2.19 -0.39
N ALA A 61 -1.81 2.41 -0.50
CA ALA A 61 -2.56 3.32 0.38
C ALA A 61 -2.59 2.89 1.86
N GLY A 62 -2.27 1.62 2.14
CA GLY A 62 -2.40 0.99 3.46
C GLY A 62 -3.73 0.25 3.63
N ASN A 63 -3.87 -0.46 4.76
CA ASN A 63 -4.98 -1.38 5.03
C ASN A 63 -5.79 -1.00 6.29
N LEU A 64 -5.70 0.25 6.76
CA LEU A 64 -6.36 0.73 7.99
C LEU A 64 -7.81 1.23 7.80
N GLY A 65 -8.36 1.15 6.58
CA GLY A 65 -9.60 1.82 6.17
C GLY A 65 -10.87 1.51 6.99
N LYS A 66 -10.85 0.53 7.91
CA LYS A 66 -12.01 0.18 8.75
C LYS A 66 -12.09 0.96 10.08
N TYR A 67 -10.97 1.49 10.57
CA TYR A 67 -10.93 2.15 11.90
C TYR A 67 -11.05 3.67 11.83
N TYR A 68 -10.70 4.25 10.69
CA TYR A 68 -10.79 5.69 10.44
C TYR A 68 -11.30 5.85 9.01
N LEU A 69 -12.56 6.29 8.85
CA LEU A 69 -13.10 6.69 7.55
C LEU A 69 -12.10 7.67 6.92
N ASN A 70 -11.62 7.36 5.71
CA ASN A 70 -10.66 8.16 4.93
C ASN A 70 -9.18 8.10 5.36
N TYR A 71 -8.67 6.95 5.85
CA TYR A 71 -7.24 6.78 6.07
C TYR A 71 -6.48 6.35 4.80
N VAL A 72 -5.58 7.23 4.32
CA VAL A 72 -4.48 6.87 3.41
C VAL A 72 -3.19 7.09 4.19
N ALA A 73 -2.25 6.14 4.10
CA ALA A 73 -0.96 6.27 4.74
C ALA A 73 -0.23 7.55 4.25
N LYS A 74 0.65 8.11 5.09
CA LYS A 74 1.45 9.30 4.77
C LYS A 74 2.33 9.05 3.54
N VAL A 75 1.86 9.48 2.38
CA VAL A 75 2.50 9.29 1.07
C VAL A 75 2.73 10.66 0.42
N ALA A 76 3.86 10.83 -0.25
CA ALA A 76 4.15 12.04 -0.99
C ALA A 76 3.27 12.20 -2.24
N LEU A 77 2.90 13.44 -2.58
CA LEU A 77 2.02 13.77 -3.72
C LEU A 77 2.53 13.23 -5.07
N TRP A 78 3.84 13.11 -5.24
CA TRP A 78 4.45 12.61 -6.47
C TRP A 78 4.49 11.07 -6.58
N CYS A 79 4.13 10.34 -5.52
CA CYS A 79 4.02 8.90 -5.58
C CYS A 79 2.63 8.48 -6.10
N LEU A 80 2.60 7.47 -6.97
CA LEU A 80 1.34 6.86 -7.38
C LEU A 80 0.81 5.98 -6.26
N THR A 81 -0.26 6.43 -5.61
CA THR A 81 -0.86 5.72 -4.45
C THR A 81 -1.98 4.79 -4.92
N ILE A 82 -1.89 3.51 -4.56
CA ILE A 82 -2.80 2.47 -5.02
C ILE A 82 -3.72 2.01 -3.88
N ALA A 83 -5.03 2.13 -4.11
CA ALA A 83 -6.06 1.50 -3.29
C ALA A 83 -6.27 0.04 -3.71
N SER A 84 -6.82 -0.77 -2.79
CA SER A 84 -7.21 -2.15 -3.09
C SER A 84 -8.68 -2.22 -3.49
N CYS A 85 -9.02 -3.12 -4.41
CA CYS A 85 -10.39 -3.48 -4.76
C CYS A 85 -10.48 -4.99 -5.00
N THR A 86 -11.69 -5.54 -4.91
CA THR A 86 -11.95 -6.94 -5.23
C THR A 86 -12.03 -7.15 -6.75
N SER A 87 -11.47 -8.27 -7.22
CA SER A 87 -11.61 -8.68 -8.62
C SER A 87 -12.99 -9.29 -8.88
N LYS A 88 -13.44 -9.31 -10.14
CA LYS A 88 -14.72 -9.95 -10.53
C LYS A 88 -14.77 -11.46 -10.26
N SER A 89 -13.61 -12.10 -10.18
CA SER A 89 -13.48 -13.52 -9.83
C SER A 89 -12.72 -13.62 -8.52
N GLU A 90 -13.24 -14.43 -7.61
CA GLU A 90 -12.67 -14.63 -6.28
C GLU A 90 -12.48 -16.13 -6.03
N PHE A 91 -11.40 -16.49 -5.32
CA PHE A 91 -11.19 -17.85 -4.87
C PHE A 91 -11.98 -18.06 -3.58
N MET A 92 -13.04 -18.87 -3.66
CA MET A 92 -13.88 -19.21 -2.52
C MET A 92 -13.65 -20.67 -2.12
N SER A 93 -13.57 -20.92 -0.82
CA SER A 93 -13.57 -22.29 -0.27
C SER A 93 -14.98 -22.64 0.17
N THR A 94 -15.52 -23.75 -0.34
CA THR A 94 -16.85 -24.24 0.05
C THR A 94 -16.72 -25.19 1.24
N LEU A 95 -17.44 -24.91 2.32
CA LEU A 95 -17.58 -25.80 3.46
C LEU A 95 -18.99 -26.40 3.44
N THR A 96 -19.09 -27.74 3.51
CA THR A 96 -20.38 -28.45 3.56
C THR A 96 -20.53 -29.10 4.93
N PHE A 97 -21.58 -28.74 5.67
CA PHE A 97 -21.87 -29.37 6.95
C PHE A 97 -22.64 -30.68 6.74
N LYS A 98 -22.36 -31.70 7.57
CA LYS A 98 -23.00 -33.03 7.50
C LYS A 98 -24.53 -32.98 7.63
N SER A 99 -25.05 -32.01 8.38
CA SER A 99 -26.47 -31.70 8.55
C SER A 99 -27.17 -31.27 7.25
N ASP A 100 -26.44 -30.65 6.32
CA ASP A 100 -27.01 -30.02 5.11
C ASP A 100 -27.13 -31.00 3.93
N SER A 101 -26.67 -32.24 4.09
CA SER A 101 -26.91 -33.32 3.12
C SER A 101 -28.41 -33.64 2.92
N ALA A 102 -29.29 -33.12 3.80
CA ALA A 102 -30.74 -33.17 3.65
C ALA A 102 -31.39 -31.83 3.25
N ARG A 103 -30.65 -30.71 3.25
CA ARG A 103 -31.15 -29.37 2.88
C ARG A 103 -30.00 -28.53 2.32
N THR A 104 -29.83 -28.56 1.00
CA THR A 104 -28.95 -27.64 0.26
C THR A 104 -29.45 -26.20 0.41
N ASN A 105 -28.91 -25.47 1.38
CA ASN A 105 -28.94 -24.01 1.42
C ASN A 105 -27.49 -23.54 1.47
N SER A 106 -27.02 -22.90 0.40
CA SER A 106 -25.74 -22.20 0.36
C SER A 106 -25.80 -20.99 1.29
N PHE A 107 -24.89 -20.90 2.26
CA PHE A 107 -24.70 -19.71 3.08
C PHE A 107 -23.37 -19.04 2.76
N GLU A 108 -23.42 -17.73 2.56
CA GLU A 108 -22.27 -16.84 2.54
C GLU A 108 -21.90 -16.48 3.99
N ILE A 109 -20.63 -16.63 4.37
CA ILE A 109 -20.12 -16.16 5.67
C ILE A 109 -19.11 -15.05 5.40
N TRP A 110 -19.37 -13.88 5.98
CA TRP A 110 -18.54 -12.66 5.95
C TRP A 110 -17.54 -12.61 7.11
#